data_AF-A0A1B3ZH84-F1
#
_entry.id   AF-A0A1B3ZH84-F1
#
_cell.length_a   1.000
_cell.length_b   1.000
_cell.length_c   1.000
_cell.angle_alpha   90.00
_cell.angle_beta   90.00
_cell.angle_gamma   90.00
#
_symmetry.space_group_name_H-M   'P 1'
#
loop_
_entity.id
_entity.type
_entity.pdbx_description
1 polymer ?
#
loop_
_entity_poly.entity_id
_entity_poly.type
_entity_poly.pdbx_seq_one_letter_code
_entity_poly.pdbx_strand_id
1 'polypeptide(L)'
;MDPRFNAVRRDLADVRLADRVFAPHYAAPVLMVVARATALRAARDGDSDVRAALVPGDVFEVFELAGGNAWGKAPGCGLVGYLDETALVGVSS
;
A
#
# COMPACT_ATOMS: atom_id res chain seq x y z
N MET A 1 -7.07 -8.15 -14.26
CA MET A 1 -7.29 -7.71 -12.86
C MET A 1 -6.76 -6.30 -12.73
N ASP A 2 -7.53 -5.37 -12.17
CA ASP A 2 -7.11 -3.97 -12.09
C ASP A 2 -6.14 -3.76 -10.90
N PRO A 3 -4.87 -3.39 -11.14
CA PRO A 3 -3.88 -3.18 -10.09
C PRO A 3 -4.14 -1.93 -9.23
N ARG A 4 -5.14 -1.11 -9.58
CA ARG A 4 -5.59 0.00 -8.74
C ARG A 4 -6.31 -0.47 -7.48
N PHE A 5 -6.96 -1.63 -7.54
CA PHE A 5 -7.79 -2.18 -6.45
C PHE A 5 -7.22 -3.47 -5.86
N ASN A 6 -6.28 -4.09 -6.57
CA ASN A 6 -5.67 -5.34 -6.17
C ASN A 6 -4.16 -5.15 -6.04
N ALA A 7 -3.60 -5.53 -4.89
CA ALA A 7 -2.19 -5.35 -4.60
C ALA A 7 -1.36 -6.33 -5.42
N VAL A 8 -1.08 -5.96 -6.67
CA VAL A 8 -0.30 -6.72 -7.63
C VAL A 8 0.61 -5.74 -8.38
N ARG A 9 1.92 -6.00 -8.29
CA ARG A 9 3.00 -5.40 -9.05
C ARG A 9 3.73 -6.52 -9.81
N ARG A 10 4.59 -6.18 -10.77
CA ARG A 10 5.29 -7.18 -11.63
C ARG A 10 6.09 -8.22 -10.83
N ASP A 11 6.58 -7.83 -9.67
CA ASP A 11 7.49 -8.56 -8.79
C ASP A 11 6.84 -9.03 -7.48
N LEU A 12 5.77 -8.38 -7.03
CA LEU A 12 5.16 -8.60 -5.72
C LEU A 12 3.63 -8.58 -5.79
N ALA A 13 2.97 -9.53 -5.13
CA ALA A 13 1.52 -9.56 -4.98
C ALA A 13 1.08 -9.90 -3.55
N ASP A 14 -0.14 -9.53 -3.20
CA ASP A 14 -0.80 -10.05 -2.00
C ASP A 14 -0.93 -11.57 -2.09
N VAL A 15 -0.52 -12.29 -1.04
CA VAL A 15 -0.62 -13.76 -0.93
C VAL A 15 -2.05 -14.27 -1.11
N ARG A 16 -3.06 -13.46 -0.78
CA ARG A 16 -4.49 -13.77 -1.00
C ARG A 16 -4.85 -13.92 -2.48
N LEU A 17 -3.95 -13.53 -3.39
CA LEU A 17 -4.14 -13.56 -4.84
C LEU A 17 -3.35 -14.69 -5.52
N ALA A 18 -2.64 -15.54 -4.76
CA ALA A 18 -1.76 -16.57 -5.32
C ALA A 18 -2.45 -17.54 -6.29
N ASP A 19 -3.73 -17.85 -6.07
CA ASP A 19 -4.50 -18.72 -6.97
C ASP A 19 -5.01 -18.01 -8.23
N ARG A 20 -4.79 -16.70 -8.37
CA ARG A 20 -5.38 -15.85 -9.43
C ARG A 20 -4.35 -15.12 -10.29
N VAL A 21 -3.17 -14.82 -9.75
CA VAL A 21 -2.11 -14.09 -10.46
C VAL A 21 -0.78 -14.78 -10.21
N PHE A 22 0.13 -14.73 -11.18
CA PHE A 22 1.50 -15.20 -11.03
C PHE A 22 2.43 -14.02 -10.70
N ALA A 23 3.10 -14.06 -9.55
CA ALA A 23 4.12 -13.09 -9.16
C ALA A 23 5.36 -13.83 -8.61
N PRO A 24 6.58 -13.33 -8.83
CA PRO A 24 7.79 -13.91 -8.24
C PRO A 24 7.74 -14.00 -6.71
N HIS A 25 7.10 -13.02 -6.06
CA HIS A 25 6.95 -12.96 -4.62
C HIS A 25 5.50 -12.68 -4.20
N TYR A 26 5.09 -13.33 -3.12
CA TYR A 26 3.82 -13.08 -2.45
C TYR A 26 4.08 -12.64 -1.01
N ALA A 27 3.33 -11.64 -0.53
CA ALA A 27 3.43 -11.16 0.83
C ALA A 27 2.05 -11.12 1.50
N ALA A 28 2.02 -11.50 2.78
CA ALA A 28 0.90 -11.16 3.65
C ALA A 28 1.02 -9.69 4.09
N PRO A 29 -0.08 -8.94 4.22
CA PRO A 29 0.00 -7.54 4.61
C PRO A 29 0.37 -7.38 6.09
N VAL A 30 1.19 -6.37 6.38
CA VAL A 30 1.38 -5.84 7.73
C VAL A 30 0.43 -4.66 7.91
N LEU A 31 -0.45 -4.73 8.91
CA LEU A 31 -1.37 -3.64 9.22
C LEU A 31 -0.63 -2.50 9.93
N MET A 32 -0.75 -1.32 9.38
CA MET A 32 -0.26 -0.08 9.97
C MET A 32 -1.35 0.99 9.94
N VAL A 33 -1.15 2.03 10.74
CA VAL A 33 -2.08 3.16 10.85
C VAL A 33 -1.40 4.41 10.37
N VAL A 34 -2.13 5.23 9.61
CA VAL A 34 -1.69 6.56 9.22
C VAL A 34 -1.63 7.44 10.47
N ALA A 35 -0.46 7.98 10.80
CA ALA A 35 -0.25 8.89 11.92
C ALA A 35 -0.28 10.36 11.50
N ARG A 36 -0.02 10.64 10.22
CA ARG A 36 -0.02 11.99 9.63
C ARG A 36 -0.69 11.94 8.27
N ALA A 37 -1.49 12.96 7.94
CA ALA A 37 -2.13 13.07 6.65
C ALA A 37 -1.10 12.93 5.50
N THR A 38 -1.43 12.12 4.50
CA THR A 38 -0.52 11.79 3.40
C THR A 38 -1.29 11.48 2.13
N ALA A 39 -0.64 11.63 0.98
CA ALA A 39 -1.22 11.27 -0.31
C ALA A 39 -0.90 9.81 -0.64
N LEU A 40 -1.91 9.04 -1.03
CA LEU A 40 -1.73 7.76 -1.70
C LEU A 40 -1.49 8.01 -3.19
N ARG A 41 -0.36 7.56 -3.71
CA ARG A 41 0.12 7.88 -5.06
C ARG A 41 0.18 6.67 -5.97
N ALA A 42 0.08 6.91 -7.27
CA ALA A 42 0.11 5.88 -8.29
C ALA A 42 1.50 5.25 -8.48
N ALA A 43 2.57 6.00 -8.23
CA ALA A 43 3.95 5.56 -8.29
C ALA A 43 4.74 6.05 -7.08
N ARG A 44 5.98 5.56 -6.94
CA ARG A 44 6.90 5.95 -5.87
C ARG A 44 7.35 7.41 -5.96
N ASP A 45 7.25 8.00 -7.14
CA ASP A 45 7.60 9.41 -7.37
C ASP A 45 6.65 10.33 -6.60
N GLY A 46 7.22 11.30 -5.87
CA GLY A 46 6.51 12.28 -5.07
C GLY A 46 5.60 13.20 -5.88
N ASP A 47 5.82 13.35 -7.18
CA ASP A 47 4.98 14.16 -8.07
C ASP A 47 4.00 13.30 -8.90
N SER A 48 3.95 11.99 -8.67
CA SER A 48 3.00 11.12 -9.37
C SER A 48 1.55 11.34 -8.92
N ASP A 49 0.62 10.94 -9.80
CA ASP A 49 -0.83 11.10 -9.61
C ASP A 49 -1.29 10.67 -8.22
N VAL A 50 -1.98 11.58 -7.55
CA VAL A 50 -2.65 11.32 -6.28
C VAL A 50 -3.93 10.54 -6.54
N ARG A 51 -4.03 9.37 -5.92
CA ARG A 51 -5.21 8.49 -5.97
C ARG A 51 -6.21 8.79 -4.85
N ALA A 52 -5.71 9.12 -3.67
CA ALA A 52 -6.51 9.49 -2.51
C ALA A 52 -5.68 10.30 -1.51
N ALA A 53 -6.36 11.05 -0.65
CA ALA A 53 -5.78 11.55 0.59
C ALA A 53 -6.13 10.59 1.72
N LEU A 54 -5.15 10.21 2.53
CA LEU A 54 -5.36 9.41 3.74
C LEU A 54 -5.15 10.31 4.96
N VAL A 55 -5.94 10.09 5.99
CA VAL A 55 -5.96 10.90 7.22
C VAL A 55 -5.50 10.08 8.42
N PRO A 56 -5.07 10.73 9.52
CA PRO A 56 -4.70 10.01 10.72
C PRO A 56 -5.81 9.07 11.22
N GLY A 57 -5.44 7.83 11.56
CA GLY A 57 -6.37 6.77 11.94
C GLY A 57 -6.77 5.83 10.81
N ASP A 58 -6.55 6.20 9.54
CA ASP A 58 -6.78 5.27 8.42
C ASP A 58 -5.86 4.06 8.52
N VAL A 59 -6.41 2.87 8.25
CA VAL A 59 -5.63 1.63 8.16
C VAL A 59 -4.97 1.53 6.79
N PHE A 60 -3.74 1.03 6.78
CA PHE A 60 -2.99 0.72 5.57
C PHE A 60 -2.38 -0.69 5.67
N GLU A 61 -2.67 -1.52 4.68
CA GLU A 61 -2.09 -2.86 4.49
C GLU A 61 -0.76 -2.70 3.73
N VAL A 62 0.37 -2.81 4.42
CA VAL A 62 1.70 -2.69 3.80
C VAL A 62 2.23 -4.02 3.33
N PHE A 63 2.73 -4.05 2.08
CA PHE A 63 3.40 -5.21 1.49
C PHE A 63 4.91 -4.97 1.31
N GLU A 64 5.35 -3.73 1.14
CA GLU A 64 6.77 -3.38 0.99
C GLU A 64 7.07 -2.03 1.65
N LEU A 65 8.20 -1.96 2.36
CA LEU A 65 8.84 -0.73 2.82
C LEU A 65 10.21 -0.64 2.14
N ALA A 66 10.41 0.32 1.26
CA ALA A 66 11.66 0.46 0.53
C ALA A 66 11.96 1.91 0.17
N GLY A 67 13.17 2.35 0.54
CA GLY A 67 13.70 3.71 0.37
C GLY A 67 12.65 4.81 0.55
N GLY A 68 12.18 4.96 1.78
CA GLY A 68 11.29 6.05 2.20
C GLY A 68 9.83 5.89 1.81
N ASN A 69 9.44 4.78 1.18
CA ASN A 69 8.07 4.59 0.69
C ASN A 69 7.50 3.26 1.16
N ALA A 70 6.23 3.32 1.57
CA ALA A 70 5.40 2.15 1.74
C ALA A 70 4.59 1.90 0.47
N TRP A 71 4.60 0.67 -0.04
CA TRP A 71 3.64 0.20 -1.04
C TRP A 71 2.62 -0.71 -0.38
N GLY A 72 1.35 -0.42 -0.64
CA GLY A 72 0.27 -1.04 0.12
C GLY A 72 -1.12 -0.78 -0.44
N LYS A 73 -2.11 -1.26 0.29
CA LYS A 73 -3.53 -1.03 0.03
C LYS A 73 -4.15 -0.25 1.19
N ALA A 74 -4.94 0.77 0.88
CA ALA A 74 -5.80 1.46 1.83
C ALA A 74 -7.21 0.85 1.77
N PRO A 75 -7.63 0.02 2.75
CA PRO A 75 -8.91 -0.67 2.68
C PRO A 75 -10.11 0.28 2.69
N GLY A 76 -9.99 1.43 3.37
CA GLY A 76 -11.07 2.42 3.48
C GLY A 76 -11.54 3.00 2.14
N CYS A 77 -10.64 3.14 1.17
CA CYS A 77 -10.97 3.56 -0.20
C CYS A 77 -10.78 2.44 -1.23
N GLY A 78 -10.27 1.28 -0.82
CA GLY A 78 -10.02 0.11 -1.68
C GLY A 78 -8.85 0.25 -2.65
N LEU A 79 -8.07 1.33 -2.55
CA LEU A 79 -7.02 1.66 -3.51
C LEU A 79 -5.64 1.18 -3.07
N VAL A 80 -4.86 0.74 -4.05
CA VAL A 80 -3.45 0.37 -3.92
C VAL A 80 -2.59 1.56 -4.32
N GLY A 81 -1.44 1.74 -3.70
CA GLY A 81 -0.52 2.80 -4.07
C GLY A 81 0.70 2.90 -3.18
N TYR A 82 1.41 4.01 -3.34
CA TYR A 82 2.59 4.39 -2.56
C TYR A 82 2.27 5.56 -1.63
N LEU A 83 2.91 5.60 -0.48
CA LEU A 83 2.93 6.77 0.40
C LEU A 83 4.26 6.83 1.16
N ASP A 84 4.54 7.99 1.78
CA ASP A 84 5.70 8.19 2.65
C ASP A 84 5.63 7.26 3.87
N GLU A 85 6.59 6.36 4.02
CA GLU A 85 6.60 5.38 5.11
C GLU A 85 6.63 6.02 6.50
N THR A 86 7.18 7.23 6.62
CA THR A 86 7.24 7.99 7.88
C THR A 86 5.88 8.53 8.32
N ALA A 87 4.85 8.41 7.47
CA ALA A 87 3.47 8.73 7.83
C ALA A 87 2.77 7.55 8.53
N LEU A 88 3.38 6.37 8.60
CA LEU A 88 2.79 5.17 9.19
C LEU A 88 3.37 4.85 10.57
N VAL A 89 2.54 4.28 11.43
CA VAL A 89 2.95 3.68 12.69
C VAL A 89 2.42 2.24 12.78
N GLY A 90 3.21 1.36 13.38
CA GLY A 90 2.78 0.00 13.66
C GLY A 90 1.61 -0.03 14.65
N VAL A 91 0.76 -1.05 14.53
CA VAL A 91 -0.30 -1.31 15.51
C VAL A 91 0.34 -2.03 16.69
N SER A 92 0.68 -1.30 17.75
CA SER A 92 1.06 -1.90 19.03
C SER A 92 -0.17 -2.58 19.64
N SER A 93 -0.02 -3.85 20.04
CA SER A 93 -1.06 -4.63 20.72
C SER A 93 -1.37 -4.13 22.13
#